data_AF-A0A090I750-F1
#
_entry.id   AF-A0A090I750-F1
#
_cell.length_a   1.000
_cell.length_b   1.000
_cell.length_c   1.000
_cell.angle_alpha   90.00
_cell.angle_beta   90.00
_cell.angle_gamma   90.00
#
_symmetry.space_group_name_H-M   'P 1'
#
loop_
_entity.id
_entity.type
_entity.pdbx_description
1 polymer ?
#
loop_
_entity_poly.entity_id
_entity_poly.type
_entity_poly.pdbx_seq_one_letter_code
_entity_poly.pdbx_strand_id
1 'polypeptide(L)'
;MDFGDIPTWIAAIGSTSTLVFLIKQHFDNRKHDLAIWDEQKGVIRLESLEKHRSLFTLLLKEIEDDKESVSFKGVNFLYKRIFQKNGINSFFTKPPQDHEHNSDYIFSQFEADLKAIGDSELYIYNNKDHQKVEGLFDALSVSKDKLNFEYTRKKCIGDALFQGKVSFNIFELDEHFKFTFNTVDTLRDFAGLNGIVLNFSVASYSYSPFCHKALYDCIEKAILQEELKLISKNSYLSKWNIFEPYEGLFNFLVKLRKLINEINSYGNGIELQTLSFWDIKNEGFNNRDYSKPIREYLQNLSSEVIKMDKPAHIPYDMWMDLCVNMTEARKFENKLG
;
A
#
# COMPACT_ATOMS: atom_id res chain seq x y z
N MET A 1 -82.81 61.25 -0.10
CA MET A 1 -82.19 59.94 0.16
C MET A 1 -80.84 59.98 -0.55
N ASP A 2 -79.76 60.11 0.22
CA ASP A 2 -78.40 60.17 -0.29
C ASP A 2 -77.95 58.78 -0.76
N PHE A 3 -78.03 58.56 -2.08
CA PHE A 3 -77.51 57.35 -2.72
C PHE A 3 -76.00 57.42 -3.00
N GLY A 4 -75.32 58.48 -2.57
CA GLY A 4 -73.89 58.73 -2.83
C GLY A 4 -72.92 57.86 -2.02
N ASP A 5 -73.38 57.26 -0.92
CA ASP A 5 -72.52 56.44 -0.05
C ASP A 5 -72.37 55.00 -0.55
N ILE A 6 -73.40 54.45 -1.23
CA ILE A 6 -73.41 53.05 -1.69
C ILE A 6 -72.28 52.74 -2.68
N PRO A 7 -71.98 53.59 -3.70
CA PRO A 7 -70.84 53.37 -4.59
C PRO A 7 -69.50 53.39 -3.86
N THR A 8 -69.36 54.24 -2.85
CA THR A 8 -68.14 54.38 -2.03
C THR A 8 -67.90 53.13 -1.18
N TRP A 9 -68.95 52.55 -0.58
CA TRP A 9 -68.88 51.28 0.14
C TRP A 9 -68.53 50.11 -0.77
N ILE A 10 -69.11 50.04 -1.98
CA ILE A 10 -68.80 49.00 -2.96
C ILE A 10 -67.34 49.13 -3.45
N ALA A 11 -66.87 50.35 -3.70
CA ALA A 11 -65.48 50.61 -4.07
C ALA A 11 -64.49 50.25 -2.93
N ALA A 12 -64.87 50.53 -1.67
CA ALA A 12 -64.08 50.14 -0.50
C ALA A 12 -63.99 48.62 -0.35
N ILE A 13 -65.11 47.89 -0.49
CA ILE A 13 -65.15 46.42 -0.44
C ILE A 13 -64.33 45.81 -1.59
N GLY A 14 -64.45 46.35 -2.80
CA GLY A 14 -63.64 45.95 -3.94
C GLY A 14 -62.14 46.12 -3.67
N SER A 15 -61.74 47.29 -3.15
CA SER A 15 -60.35 47.60 -2.84
C SER A 15 -59.76 46.72 -1.73
N THR A 16 -60.52 46.45 -0.65
CA THR A 16 -60.07 45.54 0.41
C THR A 16 -59.98 44.10 -0.07
N SER A 17 -60.89 43.67 -0.94
CA SER A 17 -60.88 42.32 -1.53
C SER A 17 -59.68 42.14 -2.47
N THR A 18 -59.36 43.15 -3.28
CA THR A 18 -58.15 43.17 -4.11
C THR A 18 -56.88 43.16 -3.24
N LEU A 19 -56.84 43.91 -2.14
CA LEU A 19 -55.70 43.90 -1.23
C LEU A 19 -55.48 42.51 -0.60
N VAL A 20 -56.53 41.83 -0.14
CA VAL A 20 -56.44 40.47 0.42
C VAL A 20 -55.98 39.47 -0.65
N PHE A 21 -56.48 39.58 -1.88
CA PHE A 21 -56.03 38.75 -3.00
C PHE A 21 -54.54 38.97 -3.30
N LEU A 22 -54.08 40.22 -3.37
CA LEU A 22 -52.68 40.55 -3.60
C LEU A 22 -51.76 40.07 -2.46
N ILE A 23 -52.21 40.18 -1.21
CA ILE A 23 -51.47 39.64 -0.05
C ILE A 23 -51.36 38.11 -0.16
N LYS A 24 -52.47 37.41 -0.45
CA LYS A 24 -52.46 35.95 -0.64
C LYS A 24 -51.55 35.54 -1.80
N GLN A 25 -51.65 36.22 -2.94
CA GLN A 25 -50.80 36.00 -4.11
C GLN A 25 -49.32 36.25 -3.78
N HIS A 26 -49.00 37.26 -2.98
CA HIS A 26 -47.63 37.52 -2.53
C HIS A 26 -47.09 36.38 -1.64
N PHE A 27 -47.90 35.88 -0.70
CA PHE A 27 -47.50 34.73 0.14
C PHE A 27 -47.34 33.45 -0.68
N ASP A 28 -48.25 33.17 -1.61
CA ASP A 28 -48.19 31.99 -2.47
C ASP A 28 -46.97 32.07 -3.40
N ASN A 29 -46.67 33.23 -3.99
CA ASN A 29 -45.46 33.46 -4.78
C ASN A 29 -44.19 33.28 -3.95
N ARG A 30 -44.13 33.85 -2.74
CA ARG A 30 -42.96 33.66 -1.86
C ARG A 30 -42.74 32.20 -1.48
N LYS A 31 -43.83 31.45 -1.24
CA LYS A 31 -43.75 30.02 -0.94
C LYS A 31 -43.25 29.24 -2.15
N HIS A 32 -43.69 29.60 -3.35
CA HIS A 32 -43.22 29.00 -4.59
C HIS A 32 -41.74 29.31 -4.86
N ASP A 33 -41.33 30.57 -4.70
CA ASP A 33 -39.93 31.00 -4.86
C ASP A 33 -39.00 30.29 -3.87
N LEU A 34 -39.43 30.10 -2.62
CA LEU A 34 -38.69 29.32 -1.62
C LEU A 34 -38.54 27.84 -2.03
N ALA A 35 -39.60 27.23 -2.56
CA ALA A 35 -39.56 25.84 -3.01
C ALA A 35 -38.61 25.66 -4.21
N ILE A 36 -38.66 26.58 -5.19
CA ILE A 36 -37.73 26.59 -6.33
C ILE A 36 -36.29 26.76 -5.84
N TRP A 37 -36.06 27.68 -4.91
CA TRP A 37 -34.73 27.93 -4.35
C TRP A 37 -34.15 26.71 -3.61
N ASP A 38 -34.99 25.98 -2.87
CA ASP A 38 -34.58 24.75 -2.19
C ASP A 38 -34.29 23.61 -3.19
N GLU A 39 -35.05 23.51 -4.28
CA GLU A 39 -34.79 22.57 -5.37
C GLU A 39 -33.47 22.90 -6.09
N GLN A 40 -33.25 24.17 -6.45
CA GLN A 40 -32.00 24.64 -7.05
C GLN A 40 -30.79 24.39 -6.15
N LYS A 41 -30.91 24.64 -4.84
CA LYS A 41 -29.88 24.28 -3.87
C LYS A 41 -29.60 22.78 -3.85
N GLY A 42 -30.63 21.95 -4.00
CA GLY A 42 -30.49 20.49 -4.11
C GLY A 42 -29.66 20.09 -5.32
N VAL A 43 -29.96 20.67 -6.49
CA VAL A 43 -29.23 20.42 -7.75
C VAL A 43 -27.77 20.86 -7.64
N ILE A 44 -27.51 22.08 -7.18
CA ILE A 44 -26.13 22.61 -7.05
C ILE A 44 -25.29 21.73 -6.11
N ARG A 45 -25.87 21.23 -5.02
CA ARG A 45 -25.18 20.32 -4.10
C ARG A 45 -24.87 18.96 -4.75
N LEU A 46 -25.77 18.44 -5.57
CA LEU A 46 -25.56 17.18 -6.29
C LEU A 46 -24.43 17.31 -7.30
N GLU A 47 -24.46 18.37 -8.10
CA GLU A 47 -23.38 18.70 -9.04
C GLU A 47 -22.04 18.86 -8.32
N SER A 48 -22.03 19.53 -7.17
CA SER A 48 -20.82 19.68 -6.36
C SER A 48 -20.27 18.34 -5.86
N LEU A 49 -21.14 17.40 -5.47
CA LEU A 49 -20.73 16.09 -4.96
C LEU A 49 -20.27 15.15 -6.08
N GLU A 50 -20.91 15.19 -7.24
CA GLU A 50 -20.44 14.48 -8.44
C GLU A 50 -19.09 15.02 -8.90
N LYS A 51 -18.91 16.34 -8.89
CA LYS A 51 -17.63 16.99 -9.18
C LYS A 51 -16.54 16.59 -8.18
N HIS A 52 -16.84 16.57 -6.88
CA HIS A 52 -15.87 16.14 -5.87
C HIS A 52 -15.46 14.67 -6.06
N ARG A 53 -16.42 13.79 -6.39
CA ARG A 53 -16.13 12.38 -6.68
C ARG A 53 -15.34 12.19 -7.98
N SER A 54 -15.59 13.00 -9.01
CA SER A 54 -14.80 12.94 -10.24
C SER A 54 -13.37 13.43 -10.02
N LEU A 55 -13.18 14.51 -9.25
CA LEU A 55 -11.86 14.99 -8.83
C LEU A 55 -11.11 13.94 -8.01
N PHE A 56 -11.77 13.26 -7.07
CA PHE A 56 -11.17 12.15 -6.33
C PHE A 56 -10.73 10.99 -7.25
N THR A 57 -11.54 10.68 -8.27
CA THR A 57 -11.20 9.63 -9.24
C THR A 57 -10.00 10.03 -10.09
N LEU A 58 -9.93 11.31 -10.49
CA LEU A 58 -8.77 11.86 -11.21
C LEU A 58 -7.52 11.81 -10.35
N LEU A 59 -7.60 12.20 -9.07
CA LEU A 59 -6.49 12.13 -8.12
C LEU A 59 -5.91 10.71 -8.01
N LEU A 60 -6.77 9.70 -7.83
CA LEU A 60 -6.30 8.32 -7.77
C LEU A 60 -5.64 7.88 -9.07
N LYS A 61 -6.14 8.33 -10.22
CA LYS A 61 -5.55 8.05 -11.51
C LYS A 61 -4.19 8.73 -11.67
N GLU A 62 -4.02 9.96 -11.19
CA GLU A 62 -2.72 10.63 -11.16
C GLU A 62 -1.71 9.83 -10.31
N ILE A 63 -2.13 9.31 -9.15
CA ILE A 63 -1.30 8.44 -8.31
C ILE A 63 -0.95 7.12 -9.03
N GLU A 64 -1.86 6.55 -9.82
CA GLU A 64 -1.59 5.35 -10.65
C GLU A 64 -0.62 5.67 -11.79
N ASP A 65 -0.78 6.79 -12.47
CA ASP A 65 0.06 7.21 -13.59
C ASP A 65 1.50 7.49 -13.12
N ASP A 66 1.69 7.97 -11.88
CA ASP A 66 3.01 8.14 -11.25
C ASP A 66 3.71 6.81 -10.92
N LYS A 67 2.95 5.71 -10.78
CA LYS A 67 3.44 4.37 -10.44
C LYS A 67 2.79 3.34 -11.37
N GLU A 68 3.37 3.16 -12.56
CA GLU A 68 2.89 2.29 -13.65
C GLU A 68 2.45 0.86 -13.26
N SER A 69 2.84 0.36 -12.07
CA SER A 69 2.56 -0.98 -11.57
C SER A 69 1.42 -1.09 -10.54
N VAL A 70 0.65 -0.03 -10.26
CA VAL A 70 -0.41 -0.02 -9.23
C VAL A 70 -1.77 0.34 -9.83
N SER A 71 -2.85 -0.27 -9.33
CA SER A 71 -4.23 0.13 -9.63
C SER A 71 -5.13 0.06 -8.40
N PHE A 72 -5.84 1.14 -8.11
CA PHE A 72 -6.89 1.21 -7.12
C PHE A 72 -8.14 0.47 -7.61
N LYS A 73 -8.62 -0.46 -6.79
CA LYS A 73 -9.88 -1.15 -7.03
C LYS A 73 -10.98 -0.46 -6.24
N GLY A 74 -12.22 -0.60 -6.73
CA GLY A 74 -13.40 -0.11 -6.00
C GLY A 74 -13.31 1.35 -5.58
N VAL A 75 -12.90 2.26 -6.47
CA VAL A 75 -12.74 3.71 -6.20
C VAL A 75 -13.93 4.30 -5.44
N ASN A 76 -15.16 3.91 -5.81
CA ASN A 76 -16.38 4.35 -5.14
C ASN A 76 -16.49 3.89 -3.69
N PHE A 77 -15.99 2.70 -3.40
CA PHE A 77 -15.97 2.16 -2.05
C PHE A 77 -14.92 2.90 -1.20
N LEU A 78 -13.72 3.15 -1.75
CA LEU A 78 -12.70 3.96 -1.08
C LEU A 78 -13.20 5.39 -0.83
N TYR A 79 -13.83 6.02 -1.82
CA TYR A 79 -14.46 7.33 -1.68
C TYR A 79 -15.49 7.35 -0.54
N LYS A 80 -16.41 6.37 -0.51
CA LYS A 80 -17.41 6.28 0.56
C LYS A 80 -16.79 5.99 1.92
N ARG A 81 -15.66 5.28 1.98
CA ARG A 81 -14.93 4.99 3.22
C ARG A 81 -14.33 6.26 3.81
N ILE A 82 -13.69 7.10 2.98
CA ILE A 82 -13.06 8.36 3.39
C ILE A 82 -14.12 9.44 3.65
N PHE A 83 -15.15 9.51 2.81
CA PHE A 83 -16.19 10.52 2.82
C PHE A 83 -17.58 9.92 3.10
N GLN A 84 -17.75 9.29 4.27
CA GLN A 84 -18.97 8.56 4.64
C GLN A 84 -20.25 9.42 4.60
N LYS A 85 -20.13 10.73 4.86
CA LYS A 85 -21.24 11.70 4.85
C LYS A 85 -21.55 12.26 3.46
N ASN A 86 -20.82 11.86 2.40
CA ASN A 86 -21.05 12.29 1.01
C ASN A 86 -21.89 11.27 0.20
N GLY A 87 -22.68 10.44 0.88
CA GLY A 87 -23.57 9.46 0.23
C GLY A 87 -24.89 10.06 -0.23
N ILE A 88 -25.53 9.46 -1.24
CA ILE A 88 -26.85 9.89 -1.74
C ILE A 88 -27.91 9.94 -0.63
N ASN A 89 -27.83 9.07 0.38
CA ASN A 89 -28.79 9.03 1.48
C ASN A 89 -28.61 10.18 2.50
N SER A 90 -27.43 10.79 2.60
CA SER A 90 -27.20 11.98 3.44
C SER A 90 -27.63 13.28 2.75
N PHE A 91 -28.00 13.26 1.47
CA PHE A 91 -28.58 14.43 0.77
C PHE A 91 -29.92 14.87 1.35
N PHE A 92 -30.71 13.94 1.87
CA PHE A 92 -32.07 14.21 2.33
C PHE A 92 -32.15 14.50 3.84
N THR A 93 -31.04 14.41 4.57
CA THR A 93 -31.01 14.49 6.04
C THR A 93 -30.06 15.57 6.55
N LYS A 94 -30.52 16.83 6.48
CA LYS A 94 -29.87 18.06 7.01
C LYS A 94 -28.44 18.35 6.47
N PRO A 95 -28.04 19.63 6.37
CA PRO A 95 -26.68 19.97 5.94
C PRO A 95 -25.65 19.34 6.90
N PRO A 96 -24.57 18.71 6.39
CA PRO A 96 -23.61 18.06 7.26
C PRO A 96 -22.80 19.17 7.95
N GLN A 97 -23.06 19.39 9.24
CA GLN A 97 -22.30 20.33 10.05
C GLN A 97 -20.94 19.77 10.50
N ASP A 98 -20.65 18.48 10.22
CA ASP A 98 -19.48 17.79 10.77
C ASP A 98 -18.78 16.92 9.70
N HIS A 99 -18.30 17.52 8.60
CA HIS A 99 -17.48 16.78 7.63
C HIS A 99 -16.10 16.42 8.19
N GLU A 100 -15.53 17.25 9.06
CA GLU A 100 -14.17 17.09 9.62
C GLU A 100 -14.04 15.82 10.49
N HIS A 101 -14.96 15.59 11.43
CA HIS A 101 -14.82 14.53 12.44
C HIS A 101 -14.72 13.08 11.91
N ASN A 102 -15.29 12.75 10.73
CA ASN A 102 -15.29 11.37 10.24
C ASN A 102 -14.09 11.05 9.35
N SER A 103 -13.66 11.99 8.51
CA SER A 103 -12.45 11.80 7.71
C SER A 103 -11.23 11.78 8.63
N ASP A 104 -11.17 12.66 9.63
CA ASP A 104 -10.13 12.64 10.68
C ASP A 104 -9.98 11.28 11.35
N TYR A 105 -11.08 10.59 11.66
CA TYR A 105 -11.04 9.28 12.30
C TYR A 105 -10.42 8.21 11.38
N ILE A 106 -10.79 8.19 10.10
CA ILE A 106 -10.24 7.24 9.13
C ILE A 106 -8.75 7.51 8.90
N PHE A 107 -8.36 8.77 8.77
CA PHE A 107 -6.94 9.12 8.66
C PHE A 107 -6.18 8.77 9.95
N SER A 108 -6.73 9.02 11.14
CA SER A 108 -6.13 8.57 12.41
C SER A 108 -5.91 7.04 12.46
N GLN A 109 -6.80 6.25 11.85
CA GLN A 109 -6.59 4.80 11.72
C GLN A 109 -5.45 4.47 10.75
N PHE A 110 -5.38 5.15 9.60
CA PHE A 110 -4.25 4.99 8.68
C PHE A 110 -2.92 5.35 9.36
N GLU A 111 -2.89 6.46 10.11
CA GLU A 111 -1.72 6.90 10.87
C GLU A 111 -1.27 5.82 11.88
N ALA A 112 -2.21 5.21 12.61
CA ALA A 112 -1.91 4.16 13.57
C ALA A 112 -1.32 2.91 12.90
N ASP A 113 -1.85 2.48 11.75
CA ASP A 113 -1.31 1.34 11.00
C ASP A 113 0.10 1.64 10.48
N LEU A 114 0.28 2.83 9.90
CA LEU A 114 1.55 3.27 9.34
C LEU A 114 2.64 3.39 10.42
N LYS A 115 2.26 3.88 11.61
CA LYS A 115 3.12 3.89 12.79
C LYS A 115 3.46 2.47 13.24
N ALA A 116 2.49 1.55 13.26
CA ALA A 116 2.74 0.16 13.63
C ALA A 116 3.72 -0.54 12.68
N ILE A 117 3.68 -0.23 11.37
CA ILE A 117 4.67 -0.70 10.39
C ILE A 117 6.07 -0.20 10.77
N GLY A 118 6.22 1.12 10.98
CA GLY A 118 7.51 1.71 11.35
C GLY A 118 8.06 1.22 12.69
N ASP A 119 7.21 1.07 13.71
CA ASP A 119 7.60 0.55 15.02
C ASP A 119 8.05 -0.92 14.93
N SER A 120 7.36 -1.73 14.12
CA SER A 120 7.72 -3.14 13.88
C SER A 120 9.06 -3.27 13.17
N GLU A 121 9.26 -2.45 12.14
CA GLU A 121 10.52 -2.37 11.40
C GLU A 121 11.70 -2.00 12.32
N LEU A 122 11.56 -0.92 13.09
CA LEU A 122 12.59 -0.46 14.02
C LEU A 122 12.91 -1.51 15.09
N TYR A 123 11.89 -2.20 15.58
CA TYR A 123 12.07 -3.28 16.55
C TYR A 123 12.86 -4.44 15.95
N ILE A 124 12.51 -4.91 14.75
CA ILE A 124 13.24 -5.99 14.05
C ILE A 124 14.69 -5.59 13.84
N TYR A 125 14.92 -4.36 13.38
CA TYR A 125 16.26 -3.82 13.15
C TYR A 125 17.12 -3.82 14.44
N ASN A 126 16.60 -3.27 15.54
CA ASN A 126 17.35 -3.13 16.79
C ASN A 126 17.56 -4.47 17.51
N ASN A 127 16.56 -5.36 17.50
CA ASN A 127 16.58 -6.59 18.29
C ASN A 127 16.97 -7.83 17.47
N LYS A 128 17.06 -7.71 16.13
CA LYS A 128 17.30 -8.82 15.20
C LYS A 128 16.29 -9.97 15.37
N ASP A 129 15.06 -9.62 15.76
CA ASP A 129 13.99 -10.55 16.06
C ASP A 129 13.22 -10.92 14.79
N HIS A 130 13.51 -12.11 14.26
CA HIS A 130 12.89 -12.64 13.05
C HIS A 130 11.43 -13.06 13.27
N GLN A 131 10.99 -13.31 14.51
CA GLN A 131 9.59 -13.68 14.79
C GLN A 131 8.62 -12.51 14.55
N LYS A 132 9.14 -11.28 14.50
CA LYS A 132 8.33 -10.08 14.25
C LYS A 132 8.19 -9.71 12.78
N VAL A 133 8.90 -10.38 11.86
CA VAL A 133 8.78 -10.16 10.41
C VAL A 133 7.36 -10.41 9.92
N GLU A 134 6.66 -11.38 10.50
CA GLU A 134 5.25 -11.65 10.19
C GLU A 134 4.36 -10.44 10.47
N GLY A 135 4.52 -9.81 11.64
CA GLY A 135 3.75 -8.62 12.00
C GLY A 135 3.99 -7.44 11.06
N LEU A 136 5.21 -7.32 10.53
CA LEU A 136 5.52 -6.34 9.49
C LEU A 136 4.77 -6.64 8.18
N PHE A 137 4.78 -7.90 7.72
CA PHE A 137 4.10 -8.31 6.49
C PHE A 137 2.57 -8.13 6.60
N ASP A 138 2.00 -8.50 7.74
CA ASP A 138 0.57 -8.33 8.01
C ASP A 138 0.18 -6.85 8.04
N ALA A 139 0.98 -6.00 8.69
CA ALA A 139 0.71 -4.57 8.74
C ALA A 139 0.77 -3.93 7.33
N LEU A 140 1.75 -4.32 6.51
CA LEU A 140 1.83 -3.91 5.09
C LEU A 140 0.59 -4.37 4.32
N SER A 141 0.15 -5.63 4.48
CA SER A 141 -1.06 -6.13 3.82
C SER A 141 -2.32 -5.38 4.23
N VAL A 142 -2.49 -5.11 5.53
CA VAL A 142 -3.64 -4.37 6.06
C VAL A 142 -3.68 -2.96 5.48
N SER A 143 -2.53 -2.27 5.38
CA SER A 143 -2.46 -0.94 4.77
C SER A 143 -2.88 -0.95 3.30
N LYS A 144 -2.40 -1.94 2.53
CA LYS A 144 -2.79 -2.17 1.14
C LYS A 144 -4.29 -2.41 0.99
N ASP A 145 -4.86 -3.28 1.82
CA ASP A 145 -6.29 -3.63 1.78
C ASP A 145 -7.19 -2.44 2.19
N LYS A 146 -6.73 -1.60 3.11
CA LYS A 146 -7.46 -0.38 3.50
C LYS A 146 -7.47 0.67 2.39
N LEU A 147 -6.36 0.83 1.67
CA LEU A 147 -6.27 1.70 0.48
C LEU A 147 -6.87 1.04 -0.78
N ASN A 148 -7.11 -0.28 -0.73
CA ASN A 148 -7.73 -1.07 -1.77
C ASN A 148 -7.04 -0.96 -3.14
N PHE A 149 -5.70 -1.00 -3.16
CA PHE A 149 -4.92 -1.07 -4.39
C PHE A 149 -4.33 -2.46 -4.61
N GLU A 150 -4.08 -2.77 -5.87
CA GLU A 150 -3.43 -4.00 -6.31
C GLU A 150 -2.27 -3.68 -7.24
N TYR A 151 -1.24 -4.52 -7.21
CA TYR A 151 -0.16 -4.47 -8.18
C TYR A 151 -0.61 -5.10 -9.50
N THR A 152 -0.49 -4.37 -10.61
CA THR A 152 -0.90 -4.80 -11.96
C THR A 152 0.22 -5.48 -12.75
N ARG A 153 1.43 -5.52 -12.19
CA ARG A 153 2.59 -6.14 -12.83
C ARG A 153 2.51 -7.67 -12.85
N LYS A 154 3.28 -8.27 -13.77
CA LYS A 154 3.55 -9.71 -13.74
C LYS A 154 4.30 -10.06 -12.45
N LYS A 155 4.01 -11.25 -11.91
CA LYS A 155 4.73 -11.81 -10.76
C LYS A 155 6.22 -11.85 -11.06
N CYS A 156 7.03 -11.35 -10.15
CA CYS A 156 8.48 -11.29 -10.24
C CYS A 156 9.12 -11.88 -8.98
N ILE A 157 10.40 -12.26 -9.10
CA ILE A 157 11.14 -12.92 -8.02
C ILE A 157 11.07 -12.07 -6.74
N GLY A 158 10.71 -12.69 -5.61
CA GLY A 158 10.62 -12.00 -4.32
C GLY A 158 9.27 -11.30 -4.06
N ASP A 159 8.29 -11.43 -4.96
CA ASP A 159 6.92 -10.98 -4.66
C ASP A 159 6.34 -11.80 -3.51
N ALA A 160 5.99 -11.13 -2.41
CA ALA A 160 5.23 -11.70 -1.32
C ALA A 160 3.75 -11.78 -1.71
N LEU A 161 3.25 -13.00 -1.80
CA LEU A 161 1.87 -13.31 -2.16
C LEU A 161 1.05 -13.58 -0.90
N PHE A 162 -0.01 -12.81 -0.69
CA PHE A 162 -1.03 -13.11 0.31
C PHE A 162 -2.28 -13.64 -0.39
N GLN A 163 -2.73 -14.84 -0.02
CA GLN A 163 -3.88 -15.50 -0.66
C GLN A 163 -3.77 -15.57 -2.20
N GLY A 164 -2.53 -15.75 -2.71
CA GLY A 164 -2.24 -15.87 -4.13
C GLY A 164 -2.13 -14.54 -4.92
N LYS A 165 -2.47 -13.41 -4.28
CA LYS A 165 -2.33 -12.06 -4.84
C LYS A 165 -1.02 -11.41 -4.41
N VAL A 166 -0.41 -10.61 -5.29
CA VAL A 166 0.79 -9.84 -4.96
C VAL A 166 0.43 -8.76 -3.94
N SER A 167 1.14 -8.77 -2.81
CA SER A 167 1.01 -7.74 -1.77
C SER A 167 2.14 -6.74 -1.80
N PHE A 168 3.39 -7.17 -1.99
CA PHE A 168 4.57 -6.32 -2.20
C PHE A 168 5.74 -7.19 -2.66
N ASN A 169 6.88 -6.59 -2.96
CA ASN A 169 8.12 -7.32 -3.21
C ASN A 169 9.12 -7.05 -2.08
N ILE A 170 9.76 -8.11 -1.60
CA ILE A 170 10.70 -8.05 -0.46
C ILE A 170 11.89 -7.13 -0.78
N PHE A 171 12.34 -7.09 -2.02
CA PHE A 171 13.43 -6.23 -2.46
C PHE A 171 13.00 -4.76 -2.66
N GLU A 172 11.70 -4.48 -2.67
CA GLU A 172 11.11 -3.15 -2.91
C GLU A 172 10.30 -2.63 -1.69
N LEU A 173 10.60 -3.13 -0.49
CA LEU A 173 9.85 -2.76 0.72
C LEU A 173 9.84 -1.25 0.98
N ASP A 174 10.98 -0.56 0.78
CA ASP A 174 11.05 0.89 0.97
C ASP A 174 10.21 1.65 -0.06
N GLU A 175 10.15 1.17 -1.30
CA GLU A 175 9.31 1.77 -2.33
C GLU A 175 7.82 1.58 -2.05
N HIS A 176 7.42 0.37 -1.62
CA HIS A 176 6.04 0.10 -1.26
C HIS A 176 5.60 0.99 -0.10
N PHE A 177 6.47 1.14 0.90
CA PHE A 177 6.21 1.97 2.05
C PHE A 177 6.07 3.45 1.69
N LYS A 178 7.03 4.01 0.93
CA LYS A 178 6.97 5.39 0.42
C LYS A 178 5.69 5.64 -0.38
N PHE A 179 5.30 4.70 -1.23
CA PHE A 179 4.08 4.78 -2.00
C PHE A 179 2.83 4.85 -1.11
N THR A 180 2.72 3.96 -0.12
CA THR A 180 1.59 3.93 0.81
C THR A 180 1.48 5.24 1.60
N PHE A 181 2.60 5.77 2.12
CA PHE A 181 2.62 7.04 2.85
C PHE A 181 2.20 8.22 1.97
N ASN A 182 2.84 8.38 0.81
CA ASN A 182 2.52 9.46 -0.12
C ASN A 182 1.05 9.41 -0.56
N THR A 183 0.49 8.21 -0.75
CA THR A 183 -0.92 8.03 -1.08
C THR A 183 -1.81 8.53 0.07
N VAL A 184 -1.52 8.14 1.32
CA VAL A 184 -2.31 8.58 2.48
C VAL A 184 -2.23 10.10 2.65
N ASP A 185 -1.04 10.70 2.55
CA ASP A 185 -0.85 12.15 2.63
C ASP A 185 -1.60 12.88 1.50
N THR A 186 -1.50 12.39 0.27
CA THR A 186 -2.21 12.99 -0.88
C THR A 186 -3.74 12.92 -0.69
N LEU A 187 -4.26 11.81 -0.18
CA LEU A 187 -5.68 11.65 0.12
C LEU A 187 -6.13 12.53 1.29
N ARG A 188 -5.27 12.73 2.29
CA ARG A 188 -5.51 13.59 3.45
C ARG A 188 -5.59 15.05 3.02
N ASP A 189 -4.65 15.50 2.20
CA ASP A 189 -4.62 16.85 1.65
C ASP A 189 -5.88 17.11 0.81
N PHE A 190 -6.28 16.14 -0.02
CA PHE A 190 -7.54 16.20 -0.77
C PHE A 190 -8.78 16.30 0.14
N ALA A 191 -8.75 15.67 1.32
CA ALA A 191 -9.82 15.78 2.30
C ALA A 191 -9.83 17.12 3.07
N GLY A 192 -8.88 18.01 2.82
CA GLY A 192 -8.77 19.32 3.48
C GLY A 192 -8.23 19.26 4.92
N LEU A 193 -7.67 18.11 5.32
CA LEU A 193 -7.15 17.87 6.66
C LEU A 193 -5.71 18.39 6.79
N ASN A 194 -5.57 19.72 6.68
CA ASN A 194 -4.29 20.40 6.78
C ASN A 194 -3.71 20.27 8.20
N GLY A 195 -2.43 19.92 8.34
CA GLY A 195 -1.69 20.20 9.59
C GLY A 195 -0.67 19.16 10.05
N ILE A 196 -0.74 17.91 9.58
CA ILE A 196 0.27 16.89 9.88
C ILE A 196 0.58 16.14 8.58
N VAL A 197 1.64 16.54 7.88
CA VAL A 197 2.25 15.63 6.90
C VAL A 197 2.67 14.40 7.70
N LEU A 198 2.30 13.19 7.26
CA LEU A 198 2.87 11.97 7.80
C LEU A 198 4.30 11.87 7.32
N ASN A 199 5.13 12.75 7.88
CA ASN A 199 6.52 12.82 7.58
C ASN A 199 7.15 11.55 8.10
N PHE A 200 7.48 10.67 7.16
CA PHE A 200 8.42 9.58 7.35
C PHE A 200 9.75 10.08 7.99
N SER A 201 10.03 11.39 7.90
CA SER A 201 11.17 12.06 8.52
C SER A 201 11.09 12.28 10.04
N VAL A 202 10.00 11.99 10.74
CA VAL A 202 10.04 12.05 12.23
C VAL A 202 10.72 10.81 12.83
N ALA A 203 10.93 9.75 12.04
CA ALA A 203 11.83 8.64 12.38
C ALA A 203 13.20 8.73 11.67
N SER A 204 13.48 9.80 10.91
CA SER A 204 14.77 9.96 10.23
C SER A 204 15.87 10.40 11.18
N TYR A 205 16.43 9.45 11.91
CA TYR A 205 17.89 9.33 11.92
C TYR A 205 18.32 8.79 10.56
N SER A 206 18.40 9.62 9.52
CA SER A 206 19.23 9.43 8.29
C SER A 206 19.33 8.03 7.60
N TYR A 207 18.51 7.05 7.97
CA TYR A 207 18.60 5.63 7.65
C TYR A 207 17.18 5.06 7.66
N SER A 208 16.57 4.88 6.49
CA SER A 208 15.38 4.04 6.37
C SER A 208 15.81 2.60 6.67
N PRO A 209 15.32 1.92 7.72
CA PRO A 209 15.77 0.56 8.06
C PRO A 209 15.45 -0.48 6.97
N PHE A 210 14.48 -0.21 6.07
CA PHE A 210 14.23 -0.96 4.83
C PHE A 210 15.42 -0.99 3.86
N CYS A 211 16.43 -0.15 4.09
CA CYS A 211 17.71 -0.15 3.40
C CYS A 211 18.84 -0.62 4.32
N HIS A 212 18.58 -1.60 5.19
CA HIS A 212 19.60 -2.15 6.07
C HIS A 212 19.73 -3.66 5.99
N LYS A 213 20.97 -4.14 5.86
CA LYS A 213 21.33 -5.57 5.80
C LYS A 213 20.72 -6.41 6.92
N ALA A 214 20.75 -5.90 8.15
CA ALA A 214 20.19 -6.58 9.32
C ALA A 214 18.70 -6.92 9.19
N LEU A 215 17.87 -6.07 8.57
CA LEU A 215 16.46 -6.36 8.33
C LEU A 215 16.32 -7.51 7.32
N TYR A 216 17.07 -7.45 6.22
CA TYR A 216 17.07 -8.51 5.20
C TYR A 216 17.59 -9.85 5.73
N ASP A 217 18.61 -9.84 6.59
CA ASP A 217 19.08 -11.05 7.28
C ASP A 217 17.97 -11.64 8.18
N CYS A 218 17.14 -10.81 8.82
CA CYS A 218 15.99 -11.26 9.60
C CYS A 218 14.87 -11.83 8.71
N ILE A 219 14.56 -11.18 7.58
CA ILE A 219 13.56 -11.67 6.62
C ILE A 219 14.00 -13.01 6.04
N GLU A 220 15.25 -13.12 5.60
CA GLU A 220 15.84 -14.35 5.07
C GLU A 220 15.74 -15.48 6.11
N LYS A 221 16.12 -15.22 7.36
CA LYS A 221 15.97 -16.19 8.47
C LYS A 221 14.52 -16.62 8.70
N ALA A 222 13.57 -15.69 8.65
CA ALA A 222 12.16 -15.98 8.86
C ALA A 222 11.61 -16.94 7.79
N ILE A 223 11.87 -16.65 6.52
CA ILE A 223 11.46 -17.48 5.37
C ILE A 223 12.05 -18.90 5.49
N LEU A 224 13.31 -19.00 5.90
CA LEU A 224 13.99 -20.29 6.02
C LEU A 224 13.52 -21.18 7.15
N GLN A 225 13.21 -20.59 8.31
CA GLN A 225 12.70 -21.37 9.44
C GLN A 225 11.32 -21.98 9.13
N GLU A 226 10.57 -21.31 8.26
CA GLU A 226 9.27 -21.74 7.79
C GLU A 226 9.37 -22.91 6.81
N GLU A 227 10.24 -22.81 5.79
CA GLU A 227 10.51 -23.90 4.85
C GLU A 227 11.05 -25.16 5.53
N LEU A 228 11.82 -24.98 6.61
CA LEU A 228 12.36 -26.09 7.41
C LEU A 228 11.33 -26.71 8.38
N LYS A 229 10.07 -26.23 8.40
CA LYS A 229 8.98 -26.71 9.27
C LYS A 229 9.34 -26.76 10.77
N LEU A 230 10.34 -25.99 11.20
CA LEU A 230 10.79 -25.94 12.60
C LEU A 230 9.91 -25.03 13.45
N ILE A 231 9.15 -24.13 12.83
CA ILE A 231 8.08 -23.42 13.50
C ILE A 231 6.84 -24.31 13.42
N SER A 232 6.25 -24.59 14.58
CA SER A 232 5.06 -25.43 14.77
C SER A 232 3.99 -25.20 13.68
N LYS A 233 3.12 -26.20 13.43
CA LYS A 233 1.95 -26.16 12.51
C LYS A 233 1.01 -24.94 12.61
N ASN A 234 1.30 -24.00 13.51
CA ASN A 234 0.61 -22.73 13.73
C ASN A 234 1.44 -21.49 13.33
N SER A 235 2.57 -21.61 12.61
CA SER A 235 3.30 -20.42 12.13
C SER A 235 2.55 -19.74 10.99
N TYR A 236 2.10 -18.51 11.22
CA TYR A 236 1.20 -17.77 10.35
C TYR A 236 1.87 -17.21 9.09
N LEU A 237 3.20 -17.18 9.02
CA LEU A 237 3.94 -17.00 7.75
C LEU A 237 3.50 -17.99 6.66
N SER A 238 2.88 -19.14 7.01
CA SER A 238 2.32 -20.12 6.05
C SER A 238 1.22 -19.58 5.14
N LYS A 239 0.68 -18.40 5.47
CA LYS A 239 -0.28 -17.67 4.66
C LYS A 239 0.38 -16.87 3.53
N TRP A 240 1.67 -16.61 3.68
CA TRP A 240 2.50 -15.87 2.76
C TRP A 240 3.27 -16.85 1.88
N ASN A 241 3.20 -16.66 0.57
CA ASN A 241 4.01 -17.41 -0.37
C ASN A 241 4.94 -16.44 -1.08
N ILE A 242 6.25 -16.67 -1.01
CA ILE A 242 7.20 -15.86 -1.75
C ILE A 242 7.29 -16.44 -3.16
N PHE A 243 6.97 -15.62 -4.15
CA PHE A 243 7.06 -16.04 -5.53
C PHE A 243 8.51 -16.27 -5.92
N GLU A 244 8.79 -17.53 -6.23
CA GLU A 244 9.99 -17.96 -6.91
C GLU A 244 9.60 -18.44 -8.31
N PRO A 245 10.28 -17.98 -9.37
CA PRO A 245 10.03 -18.50 -10.72
C PRO A 245 10.37 -19.99 -10.83
N TYR A 246 11.27 -20.47 -9.95
CA TYR A 246 11.67 -21.86 -9.82
C TYR A 246 11.61 -22.25 -8.36
N GLU A 247 10.69 -23.16 -8.04
CA GLU A 247 10.50 -23.66 -6.68
C GLU A 247 11.81 -24.17 -6.09
N GLY A 248 12.14 -23.68 -4.89
CA GLY A 248 13.34 -24.01 -4.14
C GLY A 248 14.54 -23.13 -4.43
N LEU A 249 14.41 -22.04 -5.20
CA LEU A 249 15.54 -21.15 -5.53
C LEU A 249 16.11 -20.47 -4.28
N PHE A 250 15.30 -19.83 -3.44
CA PHE A 250 15.82 -19.18 -2.24
C PHE A 250 16.32 -20.20 -1.22
N ASN A 251 15.64 -21.32 -1.07
CA ASN A 251 16.12 -22.43 -0.24
C ASN A 251 17.53 -22.88 -0.68
N PHE A 252 17.72 -23.06 -1.99
CA PHE A 252 19.02 -23.40 -2.58
C PHE A 252 20.07 -22.32 -2.29
N LEU A 253 19.78 -21.06 -2.57
CA LEU A 253 20.72 -19.95 -2.35
C LEU A 253 21.18 -19.86 -0.88
N VAL A 254 20.26 -20.10 0.05
CA VAL A 254 20.59 -20.11 1.47
C VAL A 254 21.41 -21.34 1.86
N LYS A 255 21.00 -22.54 1.44
CA LYS A 255 21.77 -23.76 1.73
C LYS A 255 23.20 -23.62 1.22
N LEU A 256 23.35 -23.06 0.02
CA LEU A 256 24.62 -22.76 -0.58
C LEU A 256 25.41 -21.72 0.24
N ARG A 257 24.78 -20.63 0.69
CA ARG A 257 25.39 -19.63 1.59
C ARG A 257 25.89 -20.25 2.89
N LYS A 258 25.12 -21.14 3.53
CA LYS A 258 25.54 -21.85 4.74
C LYS A 258 26.78 -22.71 4.49
N LEU A 259 26.74 -23.51 3.42
CA LEU A 259 27.87 -24.36 3.03
C LEU A 259 29.13 -23.55 2.74
N ILE A 260 29.01 -22.44 1.99
CA ILE A 260 30.12 -21.53 1.71
C ILE A 260 30.68 -20.93 3.00
N ASN A 261 29.83 -20.48 3.93
CA ASN A 261 30.29 -19.93 5.20
C ASN A 261 31.02 -20.98 6.06
N GLU A 262 30.54 -22.22 6.07
CA GLU A 262 31.21 -23.33 6.76
C GLU A 262 32.57 -23.61 6.11
N ILE A 263 32.65 -23.65 4.78
CA ILE A 263 33.90 -23.82 4.03
C ILE A 263 34.90 -22.70 4.36
N ASN A 264 34.46 -21.43 4.32
CA ASN A 264 35.29 -20.27 4.62
C ASN A 264 35.83 -20.29 6.06
N SER A 265 35.21 -21.04 6.98
CA SER A 265 35.69 -21.19 8.36
C SER A 265 36.94 -22.07 8.51
N TYR A 266 37.27 -22.90 7.52
CA TYR A 266 38.43 -23.81 7.56
C TYR A 266 39.78 -23.14 7.23
N GLY A 267 39.80 -21.85 6.90
CA GLY A 267 41.03 -21.05 6.80
C GLY A 267 41.10 -20.12 5.59
N ASN A 268 42.11 -19.24 5.61
CA ASN A 268 42.38 -18.29 4.53
C ASN A 268 42.82 -19.03 3.25
N GLY A 269 42.07 -18.88 2.17
CA GLY A 269 42.44 -19.44 0.87
C GLY A 269 41.29 -19.51 -0.15
N ILE A 270 40.05 -19.53 0.32
CA ILE A 270 38.84 -19.47 -0.51
C ILE A 270 37.97 -18.33 0.02
N GLU A 271 37.98 -17.18 -0.66
CA GLU A 271 37.05 -16.07 -0.39
C GLU A 271 35.85 -16.18 -1.34
N LEU A 272 35.07 -17.25 -1.23
CA LEU A 272 33.83 -17.35 -2.00
C LEU A 272 32.84 -16.34 -1.43
N GLN A 273 32.37 -15.44 -2.30
CA GLN A 273 31.32 -14.49 -1.96
C GLN A 273 29.98 -15.21 -1.80
N THR A 274 29.19 -14.79 -0.83
CA THR A 274 27.83 -15.29 -0.63
C THR A 274 26.82 -14.27 -1.08
N LEU A 275 25.79 -14.70 -1.79
CA LEU A 275 24.66 -13.84 -2.15
C LEU A 275 23.60 -13.86 -1.04
N SER A 276 23.39 -12.71 -0.38
CA SER A 276 22.26 -12.50 0.54
C SER A 276 21.12 -11.73 -0.12
N PHE A 277 19.94 -11.68 0.52
CA PHE A 277 18.83 -10.88 0.01
C PHE A 277 19.17 -9.38 -0.07
N TRP A 278 20.04 -8.92 0.83
CA TRP A 278 20.56 -7.56 0.79
C TRP A 278 21.40 -7.29 -0.45
N ASP A 279 22.23 -8.26 -0.85
CA ASP A 279 23.09 -8.12 -2.03
C ASP A 279 22.23 -8.13 -3.30
N ILE A 280 21.22 -9.02 -3.37
CA ILE A 280 20.23 -9.06 -4.46
C ILE A 280 19.50 -7.71 -4.60
N LYS A 281 19.09 -7.09 -3.48
CA LYS A 281 18.48 -5.76 -3.49
C LYS A 281 19.42 -4.72 -4.13
N ASN A 282 20.67 -4.68 -3.69
CA ASN A 282 21.60 -3.63 -4.10
C ASN A 282 22.15 -3.80 -5.52
N GLU A 283 22.22 -5.03 -6.03
CA GLU A 283 22.65 -5.32 -7.40
C GLU A 283 21.51 -5.19 -8.43
N GLY A 284 20.26 -5.07 -7.98
CA GLY A 284 19.06 -4.92 -8.82
C GLY A 284 19.01 -3.57 -9.55
N PHE A 285 19.81 -3.38 -10.59
CA PHE A 285 19.81 -2.15 -11.37
C PHE A 285 18.55 -1.99 -12.26
N ASN A 286 17.94 -0.81 -12.14
CA ASN A 286 17.03 -0.10 -13.05
C ASN A 286 15.69 -0.74 -13.48
N ASN A 287 15.51 -2.07 -13.48
CA ASN A 287 14.31 -2.69 -14.08
C ASN A 287 13.58 -3.72 -13.21
N ARG A 288 13.90 -3.84 -11.91
CA ARG A 288 13.26 -4.82 -10.99
C ARG A 288 13.38 -6.29 -11.46
N ASP A 289 14.34 -6.57 -12.34
CA ASP A 289 14.67 -7.92 -12.78
C ASP A 289 15.79 -8.49 -11.91
N TYR A 290 15.38 -9.12 -10.80
CA TYR A 290 16.29 -9.79 -9.88
C TYR A 290 16.82 -11.13 -10.42
N SER A 291 16.30 -11.62 -11.56
CA SER A 291 16.75 -12.87 -12.18
C SER A 291 18.17 -12.75 -12.71
N LYS A 292 18.49 -11.59 -13.30
CA LYS A 292 19.81 -11.29 -13.86
C LYS A 292 20.94 -11.31 -12.81
N PRO A 293 20.89 -10.54 -11.71
CA PRO A 293 21.97 -10.55 -10.70
C PRO A 293 22.13 -11.93 -10.06
N ILE A 294 21.02 -12.64 -9.78
CA ILE A 294 21.08 -14.02 -9.26
C ILE A 294 21.79 -14.94 -10.27
N ARG A 295 21.47 -14.85 -11.56
CA ARG A 295 22.11 -15.64 -12.61
C ARG A 295 23.61 -15.34 -12.71
N GLU A 296 23.98 -14.07 -12.74
CA GLU A 296 25.38 -13.64 -12.82
C GLU A 296 26.19 -14.14 -11.61
N TYR A 297 25.63 -14.07 -10.41
CA TYR A 297 26.23 -14.65 -9.21
C TYR A 297 26.44 -16.16 -9.35
N LEU A 298 25.41 -16.93 -9.74
CA LEU A 298 25.52 -18.39 -9.88
C LEU A 298 26.55 -18.79 -10.96
N GLN A 299 26.60 -18.02 -12.06
CA GLN A 299 27.55 -18.23 -13.13
C GLN A 299 29.00 -17.96 -12.67
N ASN A 300 29.23 -16.86 -11.97
CA ASN A 300 30.55 -16.50 -11.43
C ASN A 300 31.02 -17.53 -10.40
N LEU A 301 30.17 -17.85 -9.43
CA LEU A 301 30.47 -18.82 -8.38
C LEU A 301 30.81 -20.20 -8.97
N SER A 302 30.00 -20.71 -9.90
CA SER A 302 30.27 -22.01 -10.53
C SER A 302 31.57 -22.00 -11.33
N SER A 303 31.89 -20.88 -11.99
CA SER A 303 33.13 -20.72 -12.76
C SER A 303 34.37 -20.65 -11.87
N GLU A 304 34.26 -20.03 -10.69
CA GLU A 304 35.33 -19.96 -9.70
C GLU A 304 35.60 -21.33 -9.08
N VAL A 305 34.57 -21.99 -8.55
CA VAL A 305 34.72 -23.30 -7.88
C VAL A 305 35.29 -24.36 -8.82
N ILE A 306 34.89 -24.37 -10.10
CA ILE A 306 35.40 -25.34 -11.09
C ILE A 306 36.88 -25.15 -11.40
N LYS A 307 37.41 -23.93 -11.26
CA LYS A 307 38.83 -23.63 -11.47
C LYS A 307 39.68 -23.88 -10.23
N MET A 308 39.06 -24.08 -9.07
CA MET A 308 39.77 -24.30 -7.81
C MET A 308 40.10 -25.78 -7.61
N ASP A 309 41.35 -26.07 -7.29
CA ASP A 309 41.73 -27.36 -6.70
C ASP A 309 41.21 -27.44 -5.26
N LYS A 310 40.84 -28.65 -4.80
CA LYS A 310 40.41 -28.86 -3.41
C LYS A 310 41.51 -28.43 -2.44
N PRO A 311 41.26 -27.46 -1.54
CA PRO A 311 42.23 -27.14 -0.49
C PRO A 311 42.46 -28.29 0.48
N ALA A 312 43.69 -28.43 0.94
CA ALA A 312 44.09 -29.52 1.84
C ALA A 312 43.34 -29.50 3.19
N HIS A 313 42.94 -28.33 3.67
CA HIS A 313 42.31 -28.11 4.97
C HIS A 313 40.78 -28.27 4.97
N ILE A 314 40.13 -28.37 3.80
CA ILE A 314 38.67 -28.55 3.71
C ILE A 314 38.33 -30.06 3.72
N PRO A 315 37.38 -30.49 4.58
CA PRO A 315 36.87 -31.86 4.57
C PRO A 315 36.38 -32.30 3.18
N TYR A 316 36.66 -33.55 2.82
CA TYR A 316 36.38 -34.06 1.47
C TYR A 316 34.88 -34.08 1.17
N ASP A 317 34.08 -34.52 2.13
CA ASP A 317 32.61 -34.52 2.09
C ASP A 317 32.04 -33.13 1.82
N MET A 318 32.46 -32.10 2.58
CA MET A 318 32.00 -30.72 2.35
C MET A 318 32.38 -30.18 0.98
N TRP A 319 33.60 -30.47 0.50
CA TRP A 319 34.03 -30.06 -0.84
C TRP A 319 33.20 -30.73 -1.93
N MET A 320 32.93 -32.03 -1.78
CA MET A 320 32.07 -32.76 -2.70
C MET A 320 30.64 -32.22 -2.69
N ASP A 321 30.11 -31.89 -1.52
CA ASP A 321 28.79 -31.24 -1.40
C ASP A 321 28.76 -29.90 -2.13
N LEU A 322 29.82 -29.08 -2.03
CA LEU A 322 29.92 -27.82 -2.78
C LEU A 322 29.89 -28.08 -4.30
N CYS A 323 30.68 -29.03 -4.79
CA CYS A 323 30.69 -29.42 -6.21
C CYS A 323 29.33 -29.93 -6.70
N VAL A 324 28.61 -30.71 -5.87
CA VAL A 324 27.25 -31.16 -6.18
C VAL A 324 26.29 -29.96 -6.27
N ASN A 325 26.34 -29.05 -5.29
CA ASN A 325 25.56 -27.82 -5.31
C ASN A 325 25.88 -26.92 -6.52
N MET A 326 27.12 -26.92 -7.03
CA MET A 326 27.47 -26.19 -8.26
C MET A 326 26.79 -26.78 -9.52
N THR A 327 26.52 -28.08 -9.53
CA THR A 327 25.74 -28.70 -10.60
C THR A 327 24.28 -28.28 -10.55
N GLU A 328 23.73 -28.11 -9.34
CA GLU A 328 22.39 -27.58 -9.13
C GLU A 328 22.30 -26.07 -9.43
N ALA A 329 23.32 -25.29 -9.05
CA ALA A 329 23.46 -23.87 -9.39
C ALA A 329 23.31 -23.64 -10.91
N ARG A 330 23.99 -24.46 -11.72
CA ARG A 330 23.89 -24.42 -13.19
C ARG A 330 22.48 -24.72 -13.72
N LYS A 331 21.70 -25.55 -13.02
CA LYS A 331 20.30 -25.80 -13.39
C LYS A 331 19.44 -24.55 -13.16
N PHE A 332 19.64 -23.85 -12.04
CA PHE A 332 18.95 -22.59 -11.76
C PHE A 332 19.42 -21.47 -12.70
N GLU A 333 20.71 -21.37 -12.97
CA GLU A 333 21.30 -20.43 -13.94
C GLU A 333 20.62 -20.54 -15.33
N ASN A 334 20.58 -21.76 -15.89
CA ASN A 334 19.96 -22.00 -17.20
C ASN A 334 18.47 -21.71 -17.23
N LYS A 335 17.80 -21.85 -16.08
CA LYS A 335 16.37 -21.60 -15.94
C LYS A 335 16.07 -20.10 -15.86
N LEU A 336 16.88 -19.32 -15.14
CA LEU A 336 16.78 -17.86 -15.05
C LEU A 336 17.12 -17.12 -16.37
N GLY A 337 17.38 -17.85 -17.46
CA GLY A 337 17.83 -17.38 -18.78
C GLY A 337 16.73 -16.86 -19.69
#